data_AF-M6Q481-F1
#
_entry.id   AF-M6Q481-F1
#
_cell.length_a   1.000
_cell.length_b   1.000
_cell.length_c   1.000
_cell.angle_alpha   90.00
_cell.angle_beta   90.00
_cell.angle_gamma   90.00
#
_symmetry.space_group_name_H-M   'P 1'
#
loop_
_entity.id
_entity.type
_entity.pdbx_description
1 polymer ?
#
loop_
_entity_poly.entity_id
_entity_poly.type
_entity_poly.pdbx_seq_one_letter_code
_entity_poly.pdbx_strand_id
1 'polypeptide(L)'
;MADSEHHSVRVNKFNIWHFYLWFRALPGSGRDLFLLPIAALDVFLLLTYNSYNEILPRELYIYVIGFDFFVLVVWVMELISKFRKSKEPGTFFSMNWYEIVGVIPFYFLRPFLLLRGMKILIAFYKLGQSGQNLSDIVTREITFRFRDVIVDTIADAVFLHSLERVKEVMVRLDYSQLAKKAFELHQDQFNIKVNEALKSKFLLGELSKIPFMGEISKRLGEDISLMITEILENQVSGEIMKQITEAILKEMANHVKKLPIERITRPLEAEPAVQSQLESEFKEEEPEVVSEEKPFPN
;
A
#
# COMPACT_ATOMS: atom_id res chain seq x y z
N MET A 1 25.01 -24.48 -10.07
CA MET A 1 24.20 -25.21 -9.08
C MET A 1 24.11 -24.29 -7.87
N ALA A 2 23.16 -23.36 -7.89
CA ALA A 2 21.76 -23.52 -7.46
C ALA A 2 21.63 -23.03 -6.01
N ASP A 3 21.45 -21.71 -5.86
CA ASP A 3 20.81 -21.13 -4.67
C ASP A 3 20.02 -19.91 -5.13
N SER A 4 18.83 -20.18 -5.66
CA SER A 4 17.81 -19.17 -5.93
C SER A 4 17.01 -18.98 -4.65
N GLU A 5 17.39 -18.00 -3.83
CA GLU A 5 16.61 -17.56 -2.68
C GLU A 5 15.23 -17.09 -3.17
N HIS A 6 14.22 -17.93 -2.97
CA HIS A 6 12.83 -17.58 -3.18
C HIS A 6 12.43 -16.53 -2.13
N HIS A 7 12.47 -15.26 -2.51
CA HIS A 7 11.80 -14.19 -1.78
C HIS A 7 10.28 -14.44 -1.83
N SER A 8 9.74 -15.01 -0.74
CA SER A 8 8.30 -15.12 -0.54
C SER A 8 7.72 -13.72 -0.35
N VAL A 9 7.17 -13.16 -1.43
CA VAL A 9 6.26 -12.01 -1.37
C VAL A 9 5.11 -12.41 -0.47
N ARG A 10 5.05 -11.83 0.74
CA ARG A 10 3.97 -12.06 1.70
C ARG A 10 2.71 -11.43 1.12
N VAL A 11 1.98 -12.20 0.32
CA VAL A 11 0.68 -11.81 -0.24
C VAL A 11 -0.22 -11.50 0.95
N ASN A 12 -0.60 -10.23 1.08
CA ASN A 12 -1.50 -9.77 2.13
C ASN A 12 -2.75 -10.66 2.11
N LYS A 13 -3.12 -11.25 3.25
CA LYS A 13 -4.31 -12.11 3.35
C LYS A 13 -5.50 -11.28 2.90
N PHE A 14 -6.00 -11.54 1.70
CA PHE A 14 -7.23 -10.97 1.18
C PHE A 14 -8.33 -11.28 2.21
N ASN A 15 -8.72 -10.26 2.96
CA ASN A 15 -9.51 -10.44 4.16
C ASN A 15 -10.94 -10.78 3.71
N ILE A 16 -11.29 -12.08 3.73
CA ILE A 16 -12.60 -12.67 3.36
C ILE A 16 -13.77 -11.96 4.07
N TRP A 17 -13.48 -11.29 5.18
CA TRP A 17 -14.42 -10.46 5.92
C TRP A 17 -14.97 -9.26 5.11
N HIS A 18 -14.18 -8.66 4.21
CA HIS A 18 -14.65 -7.57 3.34
C HIS A 18 -15.67 -8.04 2.30
N PHE A 19 -15.55 -9.28 1.82
CA PHE A 19 -16.56 -9.89 0.95
C PHE A 19 -17.89 -10.05 1.70
N TYR A 20 -17.84 -10.52 2.95
CA TYR A 20 -19.04 -10.72 3.77
C TYR A 20 -19.79 -9.42 4.09
N LEU A 21 -19.06 -8.31 4.27
CA LEU A 21 -19.65 -6.97 4.45
C LEU A 21 -20.38 -6.48 3.20
N TRP A 22 -19.85 -6.79 2.01
CA TRP A 22 -20.51 -6.45 0.74
C TRP A 22 -21.82 -7.23 0.54
N PHE A 23 -21.87 -8.52 0.92
CA PHE A 23 -23.12 -9.31 0.88
C PHE A 23 -24.22 -8.77 1.80
N ARG A 24 -23.85 -8.08 2.88
CA ARG A 24 -24.80 -7.52 3.84
C ARG A 24 -25.45 -6.21 3.36
N ALA A 25 -24.87 -5.57 2.33
CA ALA A 25 -25.43 -4.39 1.68
C ALA A 25 -26.42 -4.73 0.55
N LEU A 26 -26.55 -6.03 0.20
CA LEU A 26 -27.46 -6.47 -0.84
C LEU A 26 -28.93 -6.42 -0.36
N PRO A 27 -29.88 -6.04 -1.23
CA PRO A 27 -31.29 -5.97 -0.86
C PRO A 27 -31.85 -7.39 -0.77
N GLY A 28 -31.82 -7.94 0.44
CA GLY A 28 -32.23 -9.30 0.78
C GLY A 28 -31.50 -9.78 2.04
N SER A 29 -32.12 -10.63 2.85
CA SER A 29 -31.41 -11.26 3.97
C SER A 29 -30.29 -12.14 3.38
N GLY A 30 -29.04 -12.04 3.85
CA GLY A 30 -27.92 -12.83 3.29
C GLY A 30 -28.21 -14.34 3.22
N ARG A 31 -29.06 -14.86 4.12
CA ARG A 31 -29.58 -16.24 4.10
C ARG A 31 -30.33 -16.57 2.80
N ASP A 32 -31.07 -15.63 2.26
CA ASP A 32 -31.90 -15.79 1.05
C ASP A 32 -31.02 -16.04 -0.17
N LEU A 33 -29.87 -15.38 -0.24
CA LEU A 33 -28.92 -15.51 -1.34
C LEU A 33 -28.11 -16.80 -1.27
N PHE A 34 -27.93 -17.40 -0.08
CA PHE A 34 -27.34 -18.74 0.06
C PHE A 34 -28.35 -19.86 -0.19
N LEU A 35 -29.61 -19.68 0.21
CA LEU A 35 -30.65 -20.70 0.03
C LEU A 35 -31.12 -20.84 -1.42
N LEU A 36 -31.06 -19.76 -2.20
CA LEU A 36 -31.46 -19.75 -3.60
C LEU A 36 -30.60 -20.65 -4.51
N PRO A 37 -29.25 -20.58 -4.51
CA PRO A 37 -28.43 -21.47 -5.33
C PRO A 37 -28.57 -22.93 -4.89
N ILE A 38 -28.75 -23.20 -3.60
CA ILE A 38 -29.05 -24.55 -3.09
C ILE A 38 -30.37 -25.06 -3.66
N ALA A 39 -31.42 -24.24 -3.66
CA ALA A 39 -32.71 -24.59 -4.25
C ALA A 39 -32.64 -24.73 -5.78
N ALA A 40 -31.83 -23.90 -6.45
CA ALA A 40 -31.61 -24.01 -7.89
C ALA A 40 -30.89 -25.31 -8.26
N LEU A 41 -29.89 -25.69 -7.45
CA LEU A 41 -29.17 -26.95 -7.62
C LEU A 41 -30.07 -28.16 -7.36
N ASP A 42 -30.94 -28.10 -6.36
CA ASP A 42 -31.95 -29.12 -6.09
C ASP A 42 -32.93 -29.32 -7.25
N VAL A 43 -33.54 -28.21 -7.72
CA VAL A 43 -34.44 -28.22 -8.89
C VAL A 43 -33.71 -28.76 -10.13
N PHE A 44 -32.45 -28.37 -10.32
CA PHE A 44 -31.62 -28.87 -11.41
C PHE A 44 -31.37 -30.38 -11.30
N LEU A 45 -30.99 -30.88 -10.13
CA LEU A 45 -30.81 -32.31 -9.87
C LEU A 45 -32.09 -33.11 -10.16
N LEU A 46 -33.24 -32.62 -9.70
CA LEU A 46 -34.53 -33.25 -9.95
C LEU A 46 -34.90 -33.25 -11.43
N LEU A 47 -34.68 -32.14 -12.13
CA LEU A 47 -34.98 -32.02 -13.56
C LEU A 47 -34.08 -32.94 -14.39
N THR A 48 -32.78 -32.98 -14.09
CA THR A 48 -31.83 -33.89 -14.73
C THR A 48 -32.19 -35.33 -14.46
N TYR A 49 -32.50 -35.71 -13.21
CA TYR A 49 -32.91 -37.08 -12.89
C TYR A 49 -34.19 -37.48 -13.63
N ASN A 50 -35.22 -36.63 -13.60
CA ASN A 50 -36.50 -36.90 -14.26
C ASN A 50 -36.36 -37.00 -15.79
N SER A 51 -35.50 -36.18 -16.40
CA SER A 51 -35.27 -36.18 -17.85
C SER A 51 -34.41 -37.36 -18.33
N TYR A 52 -33.55 -37.92 -17.46
CA TYR A 52 -32.62 -39.02 -17.79
C TYR A 52 -32.90 -40.30 -17.00
N ASN A 53 -34.14 -40.48 -16.56
CA ASN A 53 -34.58 -41.61 -15.73
C ASN A 53 -34.35 -42.99 -16.41
N GLU A 54 -34.20 -43.02 -17.73
CA GLU A 54 -33.88 -44.24 -18.50
C GLU A 54 -32.38 -44.56 -18.54
N ILE A 55 -31.50 -43.59 -18.30
CA ILE A 55 -30.04 -43.71 -18.48
C ILE A 55 -29.31 -43.79 -17.12
N LEU A 56 -29.91 -43.24 -16.04
CA LEU A 56 -29.25 -43.11 -14.74
C LEU A 56 -29.47 -44.34 -13.82
N PRO A 57 -28.43 -44.78 -13.06
CA PRO A 57 -28.54 -45.85 -12.07
C PRO A 57 -29.55 -45.53 -10.94
N ARG A 58 -30.29 -46.54 -10.48
CA ARG A 58 -31.25 -46.42 -9.35
C ARG A 58 -30.61 -45.96 -8.04
N GLU A 59 -29.30 -46.13 -7.88
CA GLU A 59 -28.56 -45.66 -6.70
C GLU A 59 -28.53 -44.13 -6.62
N LEU A 60 -28.47 -43.44 -7.76
CA LEU A 60 -28.49 -41.98 -7.80
C LEU A 60 -29.84 -41.40 -7.36
N TYR A 61 -30.94 -42.15 -7.54
CA TYR A 61 -32.26 -41.73 -7.09
C TYR A 61 -32.30 -41.48 -5.58
N ILE A 62 -31.67 -42.36 -4.79
CA ILE A 62 -31.66 -42.29 -3.32
C ILE A 62 -30.89 -41.05 -2.85
N TYR A 63 -29.78 -40.71 -3.52
CA TYR A 63 -29.01 -39.51 -3.23
C TYR A 63 -29.75 -38.24 -3.62
N VAL A 64 -30.41 -38.22 -4.78
CA VAL A 64 -31.19 -37.07 -5.25
C VAL A 64 -32.39 -36.81 -4.34
N ILE A 65 -33.16 -37.83 -3.99
CA ILE A 65 -34.31 -37.66 -3.08
C ILE A 65 -33.88 -37.34 -1.64
N GLY A 66 -32.76 -37.89 -1.18
CA GLY A 66 -32.17 -37.55 0.11
C GLY A 66 -31.72 -36.08 0.18
N PHE A 67 -31.14 -35.58 -0.91
CA PHE A 67 -30.76 -34.18 -1.05
C PHE A 67 -32.00 -33.26 -1.12
N ASP A 68 -33.01 -33.61 -1.90
CA ASP A 68 -34.29 -32.88 -1.99
C ASP A 68 -34.97 -32.79 -0.61
N PHE A 69 -35.00 -33.88 0.14
CA PHE A 69 -35.54 -33.89 1.49
C PHE A 69 -34.75 -32.97 2.43
N PHE A 70 -33.41 -32.98 2.35
CA PHE A 70 -32.56 -32.07 3.12
C PHE A 70 -32.85 -30.60 2.79
N VAL A 71 -32.94 -30.26 1.50
CA VAL A 71 -33.25 -28.89 1.05
C VAL A 71 -34.64 -28.47 1.50
N LEU A 72 -35.63 -29.37 1.45
CA LEU A 72 -36.99 -29.13 1.97
C LEU A 72 -36.94 -28.81 3.47
N VAL A 73 -36.27 -29.63 4.28
CA VAL A 73 -36.18 -29.42 5.74
C VAL A 73 -35.56 -28.08 6.08
N VAL A 74 -34.46 -27.71 5.40
CA VAL A 74 -33.81 -26.42 5.58
C VAL A 74 -34.74 -25.26 5.20
N TRP A 75 -35.50 -25.40 4.11
CA TRP A 75 -36.46 -24.38 3.68
C TRP A 75 -37.65 -24.24 4.62
N VAL A 76 -38.21 -25.35 5.13
CA VAL A 76 -39.26 -25.34 6.14
C VAL A 76 -38.78 -24.63 7.40
N MET A 77 -37.56 -24.93 7.86
CA MET A 77 -36.98 -24.30 9.04
C MET A 77 -36.81 -22.78 8.86
N GLU A 78 -36.40 -22.34 7.66
CA GLU A 78 -36.33 -20.92 7.31
C GLU A 78 -37.70 -20.26 7.30
N LEU A 79 -38.69 -20.91 6.66
CA LEU A 79 -40.06 -20.39 6.56
C LEU A 79 -40.69 -20.22 7.96
N ILE A 80 -40.50 -21.19 8.85
CA ILE A 80 -40.96 -21.12 10.25
C ILE A 80 -40.23 -19.99 10.99
N SER A 81 -38.91 -19.86 10.81
CA SER A 81 -38.11 -18.78 11.42
C SER A 81 -38.60 -17.40 10.97
N LYS A 82 -38.92 -17.23 9.68
CA LYS A 82 -39.49 -16.00 9.13
C LYS A 82 -40.91 -15.74 9.61
N PHE A 83 -41.73 -16.78 9.69
CA PHE A 83 -43.08 -16.71 10.22
C PHE A 83 -43.08 -16.24 11.68
N ARG A 84 -42.20 -16.81 12.52
CA ARG A 84 -42.06 -16.42 13.95
C ARG A 84 -41.59 -14.98 14.16
N LYS A 85 -40.83 -14.42 13.22
CA LYS A 85 -40.33 -13.04 13.30
C LYS A 85 -41.29 -12.01 12.70
N SER A 86 -42.32 -12.46 12.00
CA SER A 86 -43.27 -11.59 11.31
C SER A 86 -44.35 -11.12 12.29
N LYS A 87 -44.56 -9.80 12.37
CA LYS A 87 -45.56 -9.19 13.26
C LYS A 87 -47.00 -9.40 12.79
N GLU A 88 -47.19 -9.71 11.51
CA GLU A 88 -48.51 -9.95 10.89
C GLU A 88 -48.48 -11.20 9.99
N PRO A 89 -49.14 -12.31 10.40
CA PRO A 89 -49.08 -13.58 9.67
C PRO A 89 -49.84 -13.56 8.33
N GLY A 90 -50.92 -12.78 8.21
CA GLY A 90 -51.74 -12.69 6.99
C GLY A 90 -51.01 -12.00 5.82
N THR A 91 -50.38 -10.86 6.09
CA THR A 91 -49.57 -10.10 5.13
C THR A 91 -48.36 -10.93 4.66
N PHE A 92 -47.75 -11.70 5.58
CA PHE A 92 -46.65 -12.60 5.25
C PHE A 92 -47.07 -13.72 4.29
N PHE A 93 -48.24 -14.33 4.50
CA PHE A 93 -48.75 -15.40 3.62
C PHE A 93 -49.05 -14.88 2.22
N SER A 94 -49.72 -13.72 2.10
CA SER A 94 -50.04 -13.12 0.80
C SER A 94 -48.80 -12.69 0.03
N MET A 95 -47.75 -12.23 0.71
CA MET A 95 -46.51 -11.76 0.07
C MET A 95 -45.56 -12.90 -0.29
N ASN A 96 -45.64 -14.05 0.38
CA ASN A 96 -44.70 -15.18 0.22
C ASN A 96 -45.41 -16.50 -0.13
N TRP A 97 -46.60 -16.44 -0.72
CA TRP A 97 -47.40 -17.62 -1.09
C TRP A 97 -46.61 -18.63 -1.94
N TYR A 98 -45.71 -18.15 -2.80
CA TYR A 98 -44.84 -18.96 -3.65
C TYR A 98 -43.86 -19.83 -2.84
N GLU A 99 -43.37 -19.36 -1.68
CA GLU A 99 -42.49 -20.14 -0.80
C GLU A 99 -43.25 -21.30 -0.15
N ILE A 100 -44.53 -21.06 0.16
CA ILE A 100 -45.41 -22.03 0.79
C ILE A 100 -45.79 -23.13 -0.21
N VAL A 101 -46.09 -22.75 -1.45
CA VAL A 101 -46.35 -23.68 -2.55
C VAL A 101 -45.13 -24.56 -2.84
N GLY A 102 -43.92 -23.98 -2.81
CA GLY A 102 -42.68 -24.73 -3.07
C GLY A 102 -42.29 -25.76 -1.99
N VAL A 103 -42.70 -25.52 -0.74
CA VAL A 103 -42.38 -26.40 0.39
C VAL A 103 -43.21 -27.71 0.37
N ILE A 104 -44.33 -27.73 -0.34
CA ILE A 104 -45.15 -28.94 -0.49
C ILE A 104 -44.31 -30.02 -1.18
N PRO A 105 -44.30 -31.29 -0.69
CA PRO A 105 -43.47 -32.37 -1.22
C PRO A 105 -43.98 -32.90 -2.58
N PHE A 106 -44.03 -32.02 -3.58
CA PHE A 106 -44.34 -32.32 -4.97
C PHE A 106 -43.27 -31.73 -5.88
N TYR A 107 -42.65 -32.57 -6.69
CA TYR A 107 -41.51 -32.20 -7.55
C TYR A 107 -41.84 -31.05 -8.53
N PHE A 108 -43.06 -31.00 -9.07
CA PHE A 108 -43.48 -29.95 -10.01
C PHE A 108 -43.68 -28.58 -9.35
N LEU A 109 -43.78 -28.52 -8.02
CA LEU A 109 -43.90 -27.26 -7.26
C LEU A 109 -42.54 -26.69 -6.86
N ARG A 110 -41.45 -27.47 -6.96
CA ARG A 110 -40.09 -27.04 -6.61
C ARG A 110 -39.61 -25.80 -7.37
N PRO A 111 -39.92 -25.60 -8.66
CA PRO A 111 -39.54 -24.38 -9.36
C PRO A 111 -40.12 -23.10 -8.74
N PHE A 112 -41.21 -23.16 -7.95
CA PHE A 112 -41.77 -21.98 -7.27
C PHE A 112 -40.82 -21.40 -6.21
N LEU A 113 -39.91 -22.18 -5.64
CA LEU A 113 -38.88 -21.65 -4.73
C LEU A 113 -37.96 -20.66 -5.43
N LEU A 114 -37.76 -20.82 -6.75
CA LEU A 114 -36.92 -19.93 -7.56
C LEU A 114 -37.57 -18.57 -7.84
N LEU A 115 -38.89 -18.43 -7.64
CA LEU A 115 -39.57 -17.13 -7.75
C LEU A 115 -39.09 -16.13 -6.69
N ARG A 116 -38.53 -16.62 -5.57
CA ARG A 116 -37.80 -15.78 -4.62
C ARG A 116 -36.62 -15.07 -5.28
N GLY A 117 -35.97 -15.72 -6.24
CA GLY A 117 -34.93 -15.11 -7.06
C GLY A 117 -35.43 -13.96 -7.92
N MET A 118 -36.63 -14.07 -8.46
CA MET A 118 -37.27 -12.96 -9.17
C MET A 118 -37.51 -11.75 -8.25
N LYS A 119 -37.96 -11.98 -7.01
CA LYS A 119 -38.13 -10.92 -6.00
C LYS A 119 -36.79 -10.24 -5.64
N ILE A 120 -35.73 -11.03 -5.49
CA ILE A 120 -34.37 -10.51 -5.28
C ILE A 120 -33.95 -9.69 -6.51
N LEU A 121 -34.17 -10.20 -7.72
CA LEU A 121 -33.84 -9.51 -8.97
C LEU A 121 -34.57 -8.17 -9.10
N ILE A 122 -35.86 -8.12 -8.76
CA ILE A 122 -36.66 -6.87 -8.71
C ILE A 122 -36.12 -5.93 -7.63
N ALA A 123 -35.73 -6.45 -6.46
CA ALA A 123 -35.14 -5.64 -5.40
C ALA A 123 -33.78 -5.05 -5.82
N PHE A 124 -32.95 -5.83 -6.54
CA PHE A 124 -31.70 -5.37 -7.16
C PHE A 124 -31.95 -4.32 -8.23
N TYR A 125 -32.93 -4.54 -9.11
CA TYR A 125 -33.30 -3.58 -10.15
C TYR A 125 -33.77 -2.25 -9.54
N LYS A 126 -34.65 -2.32 -8.52
CA LYS A 126 -35.13 -1.16 -7.77
C LYS A 126 -34.00 -0.45 -7.01
N LEU A 127 -33.05 -1.19 -6.46
CA LEU A 127 -31.87 -0.62 -5.80
C LEU A 127 -30.94 0.08 -6.80
N GLY A 128 -30.71 -0.53 -7.97
CA GLY A 128 -29.94 0.07 -9.07
C GLY A 128 -30.58 1.33 -9.62
N GLN A 129 -31.92 1.37 -9.72
CA GLN A 129 -32.66 2.54 -10.17
C GLN A 129 -32.69 3.67 -9.13
N SER A 130 -32.62 3.33 -7.83
CA SER A 130 -32.39 4.30 -6.74
C SER A 130 -30.93 4.78 -6.65
N GLY A 131 -30.08 4.38 -7.61
CA GLY A 131 -28.62 4.48 -7.60
C GLY A 131 -28.01 5.87 -7.73
N GLN A 132 -28.79 6.97 -7.76
CA GLN A 132 -28.20 8.32 -7.77
C GLN A 132 -27.38 8.60 -6.49
N ASN A 133 -27.74 8.01 -5.35
CA ASN A 133 -27.00 8.21 -4.09
C ASN A 133 -25.99 7.09 -3.77
N LEU A 134 -26.18 5.89 -4.30
CA LEU A 134 -25.25 4.76 -4.07
C LEU A 134 -24.05 4.79 -5.01
N SER A 135 -24.24 5.25 -6.25
CA SER A 135 -23.13 5.42 -7.20
C SER A 135 -22.07 6.36 -6.62
N ASP A 136 -22.47 7.47 -6.02
CA ASP A 136 -21.53 8.46 -5.49
C ASP A 136 -20.79 7.96 -4.24
N ILE A 137 -21.46 7.22 -3.35
CA ILE A 137 -20.83 6.69 -2.13
C ILE A 137 -19.91 5.50 -2.45
N VAL A 138 -20.38 4.57 -3.28
CA VAL A 138 -19.64 3.37 -3.66
C VAL A 138 -18.46 3.73 -4.57
N THR A 139 -18.65 4.62 -5.55
CA THR A 139 -17.57 5.08 -6.43
C THR A 139 -16.53 5.86 -5.64
N ARG A 140 -16.94 6.70 -4.69
CA ARG A 140 -16.00 7.46 -3.85
C ARG A 140 -15.17 6.53 -2.98
N GLU A 141 -15.79 5.66 -2.19
CA GLU A 141 -15.07 4.81 -1.23
C GLU A 141 -14.19 3.74 -1.92
N ILE A 142 -14.67 3.15 -3.01
CA ILE A 142 -13.92 2.13 -3.77
C ILE A 142 -12.75 2.78 -4.53
N THR A 143 -12.96 3.93 -5.19
CA THR A 143 -11.89 4.57 -5.95
C THR A 143 -10.74 5.01 -5.05
N PHE A 144 -11.03 5.54 -3.86
CA PHE A 144 -9.97 5.92 -2.92
C PHE A 144 -9.18 4.69 -2.48
N ARG A 145 -9.81 3.68 -1.88
CA ARG A 145 -9.05 2.57 -1.28
C ARG A 145 -8.34 1.66 -2.28
N PHE A 146 -8.90 1.44 -3.46
CA PHE A 146 -8.27 0.58 -4.47
C PHE A 146 -7.17 1.30 -5.25
N ARG A 147 -7.33 2.59 -5.55
CA ARG A 147 -6.26 3.38 -6.15
C ARG A 147 -5.06 3.40 -5.22
N ASP A 148 -5.30 3.68 -3.95
CA ASP A 148 -4.23 3.84 -2.97
C ASP A 148 -3.43 2.53 -2.82
N VAL A 149 -4.08 1.40 -2.52
CA VAL A 149 -3.38 0.12 -2.36
C VAL A 149 -2.68 -0.36 -3.65
N ILE A 150 -3.32 -0.23 -4.82
CA ILE A 150 -2.75 -0.71 -6.08
C ILE A 150 -1.64 0.21 -6.57
N VAL A 151 -1.83 1.53 -6.52
CA VAL A 151 -0.82 2.51 -6.95
C VAL A 151 0.40 2.43 -6.05
N ASP A 152 0.21 2.32 -4.73
CA ASP A 152 1.32 2.34 -3.78
C ASP A 152 2.18 1.07 -3.92
N THR A 153 1.53 -0.08 -4.08
CA THR A 153 2.24 -1.36 -4.34
C THR A 153 3.00 -1.34 -5.67
N ILE A 154 2.40 -0.79 -6.73
CA ILE A 154 3.05 -0.71 -8.05
C ILE A 154 4.19 0.32 -8.02
N ALA A 155 3.99 1.47 -7.36
CA ALA A 155 4.99 2.52 -7.25
C ALA A 155 6.25 2.04 -6.52
N ASP A 156 6.09 1.30 -5.41
CA ASP A 156 7.21 0.70 -4.70
C ASP A 156 7.97 -0.32 -5.58
N ALA A 157 7.24 -1.16 -6.31
CA ALA A 157 7.85 -2.12 -7.23
C ALA A 157 8.64 -1.42 -8.35
N VAL A 158 8.06 -0.38 -8.96
CA VAL A 158 8.71 0.43 -10.00
C VAL A 158 9.94 1.16 -9.43
N PHE A 159 9.85 1.69 -8.22
CA PHE A 159 10.96 2.38 -7.57
C PHE A 159 12.11 1.42 -7.25
N LEU A 160 11.82 0.26 -6.67
CA LEU A 160 12.85 -0.75 -6.37
C LEU A 160 13.54 -1.25 -7.64
N HIS A 161 12.79 -1.50 -8.71
CA HIS A 161 13.38 -1.87 -9.98
C HIS A 161 14.21 -0.72 -10.59
N SER A 162 13.74 0.52 -10.48
CA SER A 162 14.49 1.71 -10.90
C SER A 162 15.80 1.86 -10.12
N LEU A 163 15.79 1.66 -8.79
CA LEU A 163 17.00 1.69 -7.97
C LEU A 163 18.01 0.63 -8.38
N GLU A 164 17.58 -0.59 -8.71
CA GLU A 164 18.50 -1.63 -9.17
C GLU A 164 19.13 -1.25 -10.52
N ARG A 165 18.36 -0.62 -11.43
CA ARG A 165 18.92 -0.10 -12.68
C ARG A 165 19.91 1.03 -12.47
N VAL A 166 19.61 1.96 -11.55
CA VAL A 166 20.54 3.03 -11.18
C VAL A 166 21.81 2.45 -10.59
N LYS A 167 21.71 1.45 -9.70
CA LYS A 167 22.87 0.75 -9.14
C LYS A 167 23.74 0.13 -10.22
N GLU A 168 23.14 -0.57 -11.20
CA GLU A 168 23.90 -1.16 -12.31
C GLU A 168 24.72 -0.13 -13.09
N VAL A 169 24.15 1.07 -13.31
CA VAL A 169 24.84 2.17 -13.99
C VAL A 169 25.92 2.78 -13.10
N MET A 170 25.61 3.07 -11.83
CA MET A 170 26.53 3.71 -10.90
C MET A 170 27.79 2.88 -10.66
N VAL A 171 27.66 1.55 -10.54
CA VAL A 171 28.80 0.62 -10.37
C VAL A 171 29.80 0.65 -11.54
N ARG A 172 29.35 1.08 -12.74
CA ARG A 172 30.17 1.17 -13.95
C ARG A 172 30.84 2.54 -14.13
N LEU A 173 30.56 3.52 -13.27
CA LEU A 173 31.15 4.85 -13.36
C LEU A 173 32.61 4.86 -12.91
N ASP A 174 33.42 5.70 -13.54
CA ASP A 174 34.78 6.00 -13.11
C ASP A 174 34.77 7.11 -12.05
N TYR A 175 34.67 6.70 -10.79
CA TYR A 175 34.60 7.62 -9.66
C TYR A 175 35.89 8.42 -9.44
N SER A 176 37.04 7.93 -9.89
CA SER A 176 38.32 8.66 -9.80
C SER A 176 38.29 9.89 -10.71
N GLN A 177 37.85 9.73 -11.97
CA GLN A 177 37.69 10.86 -12.88
C GLN A 177 36.60 11.84 -12.44
N LEU A 178 35.48 11.33 -11.91
CA LEU A 178 34.43 12.19 -11.36
C LEU A 178 34.93 13.01 -10.17
N ALA A 179 35.69 12.40 -9.26
CA ALA A 179 36.30 13.09 -8.14
C ALA A 179 37.26 14.19 -8.64
N LYS A 180 38.17 13.85 -9.55
CA LYS A 180 39.08 14.84 -10.16
C LYS A 180 38.34 16.06 -10.69
N LYS A 181 37.32 15.84 -11.53
CA LYS A 181 36.54 16.91 -12.14
C LYS A 181 35.82 17.76 -11.11
N ALA A 182 35.32 17.16 -10.02
CA ALA A 182 34.70 17.89 -8.93
C ALA A 182 35.73 18.75 -8.16
N PHE A 183 36.92 18.23 -7.92
CA PHE A 183 37.98 18.96 -7.23
C PHE A 183 38.57 20.10 -8.08
N GLU A 184 38.77 19.89 -9.37
CA GLU A 184 39.20 20.95 -10.31
C GLU A 184 38.20 22.12 -10.32
N LEU A 185 36.89 21.84 -10.29
CA LEU A 185 35.85 22.88 -10.27
C LEU A 185 35.89 23.73 -9.00
N HIS A 186 36.31 23.16 -7.87
CA HIS A 186 36.32 23.81 -6.56
C HIS A 186 37.74 24.06 -6.01
N GLN A 187 38.77 24.00 -6.86
CA GLN A 187 40.17 24.02 -6.45
C GLN A 187 40.55 25.28 -5.68
N ASP A 188 40.09 26.46 -6.13
CA ASP A 188 40.38 27.73 -5.46
C ASP A 188 39.78 27.80 -4.06
N GLN A 189 38.53 27.37 -3.91
CA GLN A 189 37.85 27.32 -2.61
C GLN A 189 38.51 26.31 -1.67
N PHE A 190 38.89 25.15 -2.21
CA PHE A 190 39.62 24.14 -1.47
C PHE A 190 40.99 24.65 -0.99
N ASN A 191 41.76 25.32 -1.86
CA ASN A 191 43.05 25.93 -1.51
C ASN A 191 42.92 26.99 -0.42
N ILE A 192 41.87 27.82 -0.47
CA ILE A 192 41.60 28.80 0.58
C ILE A 192 41.37 28.09 1.92
N LYS A 193 40.53 27.04 1.94
CA LYS A 193 40.21 26.29 3.16
C LYS A 193 41.41 25.52 3.73
N VAL A 194 42.24 24.91 2.88
CA VAL A 194 43.49 24.26 3.29
C VAL A 194 44.45 25.29 3.88
N ASN A 195 44.60 26.45 3.25
CA ASN A 195 45.45 27.53 3.76
C ASN A 195 44.94 28.11 5.08
N GLU A 196 43.63 28.32 5.23
CA GLU A 196 43.01 28.72 6.50
C GLU A 196 43.30 27.69 7.60
N ALA A 197 43.10 26.40 7.31
CA ALA A 197 43.36 25.31 8.25
C ALA A 197 44.83 25.22 8.65
N LEU A 198 45.76 25.33 7.69
CA LEU A 198 47.21 25.32 7.97
C LEU A 198 47.62 26.55 8.78
N LYS A 199 47.17 27.75 8.40
CA LYS A 199 47.44 28.97 9.17
C LYS A 199 46.94 28.83 10.59
N SER A 200 45.72 28.33 10.82
CA SER A 200 45.23 28.11 12.18
C SER A 200 46.13 27.18 12.98
N LYS A 201 46.57 26.05 12.41
CA LYS A 201 47.46 25.08 13.08
C LYS A 201 48.87 25.61 13.33
N PHE A 202 49.45 26.37 12.40
CA PHE A 202 50.79 26.95 12.55
C PHE A 202 50.81 28.20 13.45
N LEU A 203 49.74 28.99 13.46
CA LEU A 203 49.60 30.17 14.32
C LEU A 203 49.31 29.79 15.78
N LEU A 204 48.76 28.61 16.04
CA LEU A 204 48.57 28.05 17.39
C LEU A 204 49.88 27.56 18.05
N GLY A 205 51.03 27.60 17.36
CA GLY A 205 52.32 27.06 17.85
C GLY A 205 53.47 28.07 17.92
N GLU A 206 54.65 27.57 18.36
CA GLU A 206 55.91 28.34 18.45
C GLU A 206 56.38 28.94 17.10
N LEU A 207 55.84 28.40 16.01
CA LEU A 207 56.14 28.80 14.62
C LEU A 207 55.55 30.17 14.23
N SER A 208 54.61 30.73 15.01
CA SER A 208 54.03 32.07 14.80
C SER A 208 55.04 33.22 14.90
N LYS A 209 56.21 32.99 15.53
CA LYS A 209 57.25 34.02 15.76
C LYS A 209 58.19 34.26 14.57
N ILE A 210 58.02 33.51 13.47
CA ILE A 210 58.96 33.51 12.35
C ILE A 210 58.42 34.38 11.19
N PRO A 211 59.17 35.40 10.71
CA PRO A 211 58.65 36.43 9.79
C PRO A 211 58.38 35.97 8.34
N PHE A 212 58.53 34.69 8.02
CA PHE A 212 58.30 34.10 6.69
C PHE A 212 57.26 32.97 6.70
N MET A 213 56.63 32.69 7.84
CA MET A 213 55.72 31.55 8.00
C MET A 213 54.44 31.67 7.17
N GLY A 214 53.96 32.90 6.90
CA GLY A 214 52.79 33.13 6.05
C GLY A 214 52.99 32.68 4.61
N GLU A 215 54.17 32.92 4.03
CA GLU A 215 54.48 32.51 2.66
C GLU A 215 54.77 31.00 2.57
N ILE A 216 55.43 30.44 3.59
CA ILE A 216 55.64 28.99 3.72
C ILE A 216 54.29 28.26 3.83
N SER A 217 53.37 28.76 4.65
CA SER A 217 52.03 28.16 4.81
C SER A 217 51.24 28.17 3.50
N LYS A 218 51.40 29.21 2.67
CA LYS A 218 50.72 29.32 1.37
C LYS A 218 51.24 28.28 0.38
N ARG A 219 52.57 28.16 0.25
CA ARG A 219 53.20 27.15 -0.63
C ARG A 219 52.89 25.73 -0.17
N LEU A 220 52.99 25.46 1.13
CA LEU A 220 52.59 24.16 1.70
C LEU A 220 51.12 23.86 1.47
N GLY A 221 50.24 24.86 1.56
CA GLY A 221 48.82 24.69 1.27
C GLY A 221 48.56 24.32 -0.18
N GLU A 222 49.25 24.98 -1.12
CA GLU A 222 49.19 24.62 -2.55
C GLU A 222 49.71 23.19 -2.79
N ASP A 223 50.85 22.81 -2.22
CA ASP A 223 51.43 21.47 -2.35
C ASP A 223 50.55 20.37 -1.73
N ILE A 224 49.99 20.61 -0.54
CA ILE A 224 49.09 19.68 0.14
C ILE A 224 47.78 19.54 -0.65
N SER A 225 47.26 20.64 -1.21
CA SER A 225 46.07 20.56 -2.05
C SER A 225 46.27 19.72 -3.30
N LEU A 226 47.43 19.86 -3.96
CA LEU A 226 47.80 19.02 -5.11
C LEU A 226 47.92 17.56 -4.69
N MET A 227 48.59 17.28 -3.57
CA MET A 227 48.71 15.93 -3.02
C MET A 227 47.35 15.30 -2.70
N ILE A 228 46.43 16.05 -2.08
CA ILE A 228 45.07 15.56 -1.78
C ILE A 228 44.31 15.27 -3.08
N THR A 229 44.41 16.16 -4.08
CA THR A 229 43.79 15.95 -5.40
C THR A 229 44.33 14.68 -6.06
N GLU A 230 45.64 14.44 -6.01
CA GLU A 230 46.28 13.24 -6.55
C GLU A 230 45.82 11.96 -5.82
N ILE A 231 45.67 12.01 -4.49
CA ILE A 231 45.14 10.89 -3.70
C ILE A 231 43.69 10.60 -4.08
N LEU A 232 42.87 11.62 -4.31
CA LEU A 232 41.46 11.46 -4.67
C LEU A 232 41.26 11.02 -6.13
N GLU A 233 42.18 11.38 -7.02
CA GLU A 233 42.25 10.85 -8.39
C GLU A 233 42.74 9.38 -8.42
N ASN A 234 43.23 8.83 -7.31
CA ASN A 234 43.66 7.44 -7.27
C ASN A 234 42.49 6.44 -7.42
N GLN A 235 42.77 5.30 -8.05
CA GLN A 235 41.84 4.16 -8.17
C GLN A 235 41.29 3.71 -6.81
N VAL A 236 42.10 3.75 -5.76
CA VAL A 236 41.66 3.37 -4.40
C VAL A 236 40.54 4.28 -3.90
N SER A 237 40.67 5.59 -4.09
CA SER A 237 39.64 6.57 -3.72
C SER A 237 38.37 6.40 -4.56
N GLY A 238 38.52 6.10 -5.85
CA GLY A 238 37.41 5.74 -6.73
C GLY A 238 36.64 4.50 -6.24
N GLU A 239 37.34 3.44 -5.83
CA GLU A 239 36.72 2.21 -5.32
C GLU A 239 36.01 2.44 -3.97
N ILE A 240 36.57 3.28 -3.10
CA ILE A 240 35.90 3.69 -1.85
C ILE A 240 34.59 4.42 -2.17
N MET A 241 34.61 5.37 -3.11
CA MET A 241 33.42 6.14 -3.46
C MET A 241 32.33 5.27 -4.13
N LYS A 242 32.76 4.26 -4.89
CA LYS A 242 31.88 3.24 -5.44
C LYS A 242 31.19 2.43 -4.34
N GLN A 243 31.94 1.95 -3.34
CA GLN A 243 31.38 1.23 -2.19
C GLN A 243 30.40 2.09 -1.38
N ILE A 244 30.73 3.37 -1.16
CA ILE A 244 29.82 4.31 -0.49
C ILE A 244 28.51 4.44 -1.28
N THR A 245 28.60 4.58 -2.59
CA THR A 245 27.41 4.70 -3.45
C THR A 245 26.55 3.44 -3.40
N GLU A 246 27.16 2.25 -3.49
CA GLU A 246 26.43 0.98 -3.37
C GLU A 246 25.70 0.86 -2.02
N ALA A 247 26.36 1.28 -0.93
CA ALA A 247 25.76 1.28 0.40
C ALA A 247 24.56 2.24 0.49
N ILE A 248 24.67 3.45 -0.08
CA ILE A 248 23.58 4.44 -0.13
C ILE A 248 22.36 3.87 -0.87
N LEU A 249 22.56 3.30 -2.07
CA LEU A 249 21.48 2.74 -2.87
C LEU A 249 20.81 1.55 -2.15
N LYS A 250 21.59 0.72 -1.46
CA LYS A 250 21.08 -0.38 -0.65
C LYS A 250 20.23 0.13 0.52
N GLU A 251 20.66 1.20 1.19
CA GLU A 251 19.91 1.79 2.30
C GLU A 251 18.61 2.45 1.80
N MET A 252 18.64 3.14 0.66
CA MET A 252 17.43 3.68 0.02
C MET A 252 16.42 2.58 -0.32
N ALA A 253 16.87 1.46 -0.88
CA ALA A 253 16.00 0.32 -1.17
C ALA A 253 15.41 -0.29 0.10
N ASN A 254 16.19 -0.38 1.18
CA ASN A 254 15.71 -0.86 2.48
C ASN A 254 14.69 0.08 3.11
N HIS A 255 14.89 1.40 3.00
CA HIS A 255 13.94 2.40 3.48
C HIS A 255 12.61 2.28 2.75
N VAL A 256 12.59 2.18 1.42
CA VAL A 256 11.33 2.04 0.67
C VAL A 256 10.58 0.77 1.05
N LYS A 257 11.28 -0.35 1.24
CA LYS A 257 10.65 -1.60 1.74
C LYS A 257 10.00 -1.46 3.13
N LYS A 258 10.45 -0.49 3.94
CA LYS A 258 9.96 -0.24 5.31
C LYS A 258 8.90 0.86 5.36
N LEU A 259 8.65 1.59 4.26
CA LEU A 259 7.67 2.67 4.25
C LEU A 259 6.24 2.09 4.40
N PRO A 260 5.40 2.70 5.26
CA PRO A 260 4.00 2.35 5.32
C PRO A 260 3.29 2.79 4.04
N ILE A 261 2.48 1.89 3.49
CA ILE A 261 1.80 2.00 2.18
C ILE A 261 0.94 3.28 2.08
N GLU A 262 0.45 3.84 3.20
CA GLU A 262 -0.52 4.95 3.25
C GLU A 262 -0.02 6.34 2.81
N ARG A 263 1.21 6.50 2.29
CA ARG A 263 1.83 7.83 2.13
C ARG A 263 1.65 8.49 0.76
N ILE A 264 1.64 7.74 -0.34
CA ILE A 264 1.66 8.34 -1.69
C ILE A 264 0.28 8.93 -2.05
N THR A 265 -0.78 8.46 -1.40
CA THR A 265 -2.17 8.82 -1.72
C THR A 265 -2.88 9.69 -0.70
N ARG A 266 -2.22 10.00 0.42
CA ARG A 266 -2.66 11.14 1.24
C ARG A 266 -2.49 12.40 0.39
N PRO A 267 -3.55 13.21 0.15
CA PRO A 267 -3.37 14.55 -0.36
C PRO A 267 -2.30 15.23 0.48
N LEU A 268 -1.47 16.08 -0.14
CA LEU A 268 -0.59 17.03 0.54
C LEU A 268 -1.43 18.09 1.31
N GLU A 269 -2.42 17.66 2.09
CA GLU A 269 -3.12 18.47 3.06
C GLU A 269 -2.30 18.39 4.35
N ALA A 270 -1.40 19.36 4.46
CA ALA A 270 -0.84 19.93 5.68
C ALA A 270 -0.59 18.92 6.83
N GLU A 271 0.66 18.48 6.98
CA GLU A 271 1.20 18.18 8.30
C GLU A 271 1.66 19.53 8.92
N PRO A 272 0.93 20.13 9.88
CA PRO A 272 1.45 21.28 10.60
C PRO A 272 2.47 20.87 11.68
N ALA A 273 2.68 19.57 11.90
CA ALA A 273 3.45 19.07 13.02
C ALA A 273 4.98 19.12 12.79
N VAL A 274 5.46 18.91 11.55
CA VAL A 274 6.91 18.82 11.30
C VAL A 274 7.56 20.19 11.11
N GLN A 275 6.84 21.17 10.54
CA GLN A 275 7.35 22.56 10.44
C GLN A 275 7.49 23.24 11.81
N SER A 276 6.59 22.96 12.75
CA SER A 276 6.65 23.55 14.10
C SER A 276 7.85 23.10 14.94
N GLN A 277 8.36 21.89 14.69
CA GLN A 277 9.54 21.36 15.39
C GLN A 277 10.83 21.93 14.81
N LEU A 278 10.94 22.03 13.48
CA LEU A 278 12.10 22.63 12.79
C LEU A 278 12.24 24.15 13.03
N GLU A 279 11.14 24.90 13.16
CA GLU A 279 11.20 26.33 13.53
C GLU A 279 11.54 26.57 15.00
N SER A 280 11.20 25.64 15.90
CA SER A 280 11.51 25.80 17.33
C SER A 280 12.99 25.55 17.64
N GLU A 281 13.62 24.63 16.91
CA GLU A 281 15.02 24.26 17.13
C GLU A 281 15.99 25.28 16.50
N PHE A 282 15.54 26.07 15.52
CA PHE A 282 16.35 27.09 14.84
C PHE A 282 16.28 28.49 15.51
N LYS A 283 15.42 28.68 16.52
CA LYS A 283 15.16 30.00 17.13
C LYS A 283 15.81 30.19 18.50
N GLU A 284 16.45 29.16 19.06
CA GLU A 284 17.09 29.20 20.38
C GLU A 284 18.59 29.60 20.35
N GLU A 285 19.19 29.79 19.17
CA GLU A 285 20.58 30.20 19.02
C GLU A 285 20.73 31.54 18.24
N GLU A 286 20.39 32.67 18.86
CA GLU A 286 20.99 33.96 18.50
C GLU A 286 21.21 34.80 19.78
N PRO A 287 22.39 35.44 19.98
CA PRO A 287 22.84 35.86 21.30
C PRO A 287 22.26 37.22 21.72
N GLU A 288 21.99 37.36 23.02
CA GLU A 288 21.63 38.59 23.71
C GLU A 288 22.68 39.70 23.46
N VAL A 289 22.29 40.72 22.69
CA VAL A 289 23.06 41.97 22.58
C VAL A 289 22.69 42.88 23.76
N VAL A 290 23.62 42.99 24.71
CA VAL A 290 23.61 43.92 25.83
C VAL A 290 23.46 45.36 25.32
N SER A 291 22.35 46.01 25.66
CA SER A 291 22.12 47.44 25.42
C SER A 291 22.57 48.24 26.64
N GLU A 292 23.67 48.96 26.52
CA GLU A 292 24.11 49.95 27.51
C GLU A 292 24.34 51.30 26.81
N GLU A 293 23.38 52.22 26.89
CA GLU A 293 23.65 53.65 26.71
C GLU A 293 22.63 54.48 27.51
N LYS A 294 23.11 55.11 28.59
CA LYS A 294 22.39 56.11 29.38
C LYS A 294 22.42 57.47 28.67
N PRO A 295 21.34 58.28 28.74
CA PRO A 295 21.41 59.66 28.31
C PRO A 295 21.92 60.56 29.46
N PHE A 296 22.88 61.43 29.17
CA PHE A 296 23.19 62.59 30.01
C PHE A 296 22.24 63.75 29.66
N PRO A 297 21.72 64.48 30.68
CA PRO A 297 21.39 65.88 30.53
C PRO A 297 22.33 66.77 31.37
N ASN A 298 22.84 67.82 30.71
CA ASN A 298 23.64 68.97 31.18
C ASN A 298 25.04 68.74 31.75
#